data_AF-A0A6J8AU85-F1
#
_entry.id   AF-A0A6J8AU85-F1
#
_cell.length_a   1.000
_cell.length_b   1.000
_cell.length_c   1.000
_cell.angle_alpha   90.00
_cell.angle_beta   90.00
_cell.angle_gamma   90.00
#
_symmetry.space_group_name_H-M   'P 1'
#
loop_
_entity.id
_entity.type
_entity.pdbx_description
1 polymer ?
#
loop_
_entity_poly.entity_id
_entity_poly.type
_entity_poly.pdbx_seq_one_letter_code
_entity_poly.pdbx_strand_id
1 'polypeptide(L)'
;MPQLKKGRHFVGLEIATGEKVLTAGLREVSNGKASTYVSCTNEIIKDIEITTKVMIKILPKVKSFMTDRSATEHKANTLLSAEIHDENNNTETHNFKCAVHPLLQFSDVCTKQIVKLEKDKTVNIDGSEICIANPELVLTENGIKLFYGPDFPDDDIYSYLLKPCNLDYFTKDIIVKFCFELKVKCMQLFKDFMPTGKYYAPNDEILNICKSCPSNNISVERLMAKMDNCIVNAPTYNTNSMESVIMFKNNNTQEWLHKKTDAETTEIIANARTQNNKFLSDIKCRKKDLFHQNIETIRQRQINESNRQVKLNVEMQTALDVFNRNGIWNTDSKNKGKNLRKSTKKGPNYST
;
A
#
# COMPACT_ATOMS: atom_id res chain seq x y z
N MET A 1 36.88 -13.75 -0.08
CA MET A 1 36.21 -13.67 -1.41
C MET A 1 34.72 -13.52 -1.18
N PRO A 2 34.03 -12.55 -1.80
CA PRO A 2 32.58 -12.48 -1.70
C PRO A 2 31.99 -13.67 -2.47
N GLN A 3 31.19 -14.49 -1.80
CA GLN A 3 30.48 -15.60 -2.42
C GLN A 3 29.53 -15.03 -3.48
N LEU A 4 29.71 -15.44 -4.74
CA LEU A 4 28.76 -15.20 -5.82
C LEU A 4 27.40 -15.75 -5.38
N LYS A 5 26.40 -14.86 -5.23
CA LYS A 5 25.03 -15.22 -4.88
C LYS A 5 24.52 -16.26 -5.87
N LYS A 6 24.05 -17.41 -5.35
CA LYS A 6 23.35 -18.43 -6.14
C LYS A 6 22.04 -17.83 -6.69
N GLY A 7 21.77 -18.03 -7.98
CA GLY A 7 20.51 -17.69 -8.65
C GLY A 7 20.62 -16.69 -9.81
N ARG A 8 19.63 -16.69 -10.71
CA ARG A 8 19.51 -15.74 -11.85
C ARG A 8 18.94 -14.40 -11.38
N HIS A 9 19.61 -13.74 -10.44
CA HIS A 9 19.25 -12.39 -10.04
C HIS A 9 20.10 -11.39 -10.81
N PHE A 10 19.48 -10.37 -11.39
CA PHE A 10 20.21 -9.30 -12.07
C PHE A 10 21.01 -8.48 -11.06
N VAL A 11 20.42 -8.20 -9.89
CA VAL A 11 21.08 -7.47 -8.79
C VAL A 11 20.49 -7.95 -7.45
N GLY A 12 21.35 -8.20 -6.45
CA GLY A 12 20.91 -8.50 -5.09
C GLY A 12 21.50 -7.51 -4.09
N LEU A 13 20.70 -6.59 -3.57
CA LEU A 13 21.07 -5.55 -2.62
C LEU A 13 20.73 -5.96 -1.18
N GLU A 14 21.58 -5.58 -0.24
CA GLU A 14 21.25 -5.63 1.19
C GLU A 14 21.07 -4.19 1.70
N ILE A 15 19.84 -3.88 2.07
CA ILE A 15 19.40 -2.57 2.55
C ILE A 15 19.28 -2.65 4.06
N ALA A 16 20.05 -1.83 4.77
CA ALA A 16 20.01 -1.81 6.23
C ALA A 16 19.27 -0.55 6.69
N THR A 17 18.12 -0.71 7.35
CA THR A 17 17.11 0.36 7.58
C THR A 17 17.11 0.93 9.00
N GLY A 18 18.22 0.95 9.71
CA GLY A 18 18.28 1.33 11.13
C GLY A 18 17.83 0.25 12.13
N GLU A 19 16.98 -0.69 11.73
CA GLU A 19 16.41 -1.71 12.63
C GLU A 19 16.48 -3.11 12.02
N LYS A 20 16.50 -3.19 10.69
CA LYS A 20 16.49 -4.43 9.94
C LYS A 20 17.48 -4.43 8.79
N VAL A 21 17.99 -5.61 8.46
CA VAL A 21 18.65 -5.87 7.18
C VAL A 21 17.63 -6.54 6.27
N LEU A 22 17.26 -5.84 5.20
CA LEU A 22 16.38 -6.29 4.15
C LEU A 22 17.25 -6.74 2.98
N THR A 23 16.96 -7.91 2.42
CA THR A 23 17.58 -8.34 1.16
C THR A 23 16.59 -8.06 0.04
N ALA A 24 16.98 -7.20 -0.90
CA ALA A 24 16.23 -6.91 -2.12
C ALA A 24 16.91 -7.63 -3.30
N GLY A 25 16.17 -8.47 -3.99
CA GLY A 25 16.62 -9.10 -5.24
C GLY A 25 15.81 -8.55 -6.41
N LEU A 26 16.50 -8.15 -7.48
CA LEU A 26 15.87 -7.79 -8.74
C LEU A 26 15.94 -8.98 -9.71
N ARG A 27 14.78 -9.38 -10.23
CA ARG A 27 14.66 -10.38 -11.28
C ARG A 27 13.71 -9.86 -12.34
N GLU A 28 14.11 -10.00 -13.60
CA GLU A 28 13.25 -9.66 -14.73
C GLU A 28 12.10 -10.65 -14.82
N VAL A 29 10.89 -10.12 -15.04
CA VAL A 29 9.71 -10.93 -15.34
C VAL A 29 9.45 -10.77 -16.84
N SER A 30 9.44 -11.87 -17.58
CA SER A 30 9.40 -11.84 -19.05
C SER A 30 8.11 -11.27 -19.64
N ASN A 31 7.03 -11.19 -18.86
CA ASN A 31 5.76 -10.57 -19.25
C ASN A 31 4.89 -10.25 -18.01
N GLY A 32 3.86 -9.43 -18.20
CA GLY A 32 2.92 -9.03 -17.15
C GLY A 32 1.79 -10.04 -16.84
N LYS A 33 1.94 -11.34 -17.14
CA LYS A 33 0.92 -12.35 -16.80
C LYS A 33 1.09 -12.82 -15.36
N ALA A 34 -0.02 -12.99 -14.65
CA ALA A 34 -0.04 -13.47 -13.25
C ALA A 34 0.75 -14.78 -13.03
N SER A 35 0.63 -15.74 -13.94
CA SER A 35 1.36 -17.02 -13.89
C SER A 35 2.88 -16.83 -13.91
N THR A 36 3.36 -15.81 -14.63
CA THR A 36 4.79 -15.50 -14.76
C THR A 36 5.33 -14.94 -13.45
N TYR A 37 4.57 -14.10 -12.74
CA TYR A 37 4.95 -13.60 -11.41
C TYR A 37 5.07 -14.73 -10.38
N VAL A 38 4.10 -15.65 -10.35
CA VAL A 38 4.12 -16.81 -9.45
C VAL A 38 5.28 -17.75 -9.78
N SER A 39 5.46 -18.09 -11.07
CA SER A 39 6.59 -18.92 -11.52
C SER A 39 7.94 -18.29 -11.15
N CYS A 40 8.11 -17.00 -11.42
CA CYS A 40 9.32 -16.27 -11.08
C CYS A 40 9.58 -16.26 -9.57
N THR A 41 8.54 -16.11 -8.75
CA THR A 41 8.63 -16.18 -7.29
C THR A 41 9.05 -17.57 -6.81
N ASN A 42 8.49 -18.62 -7.39
CA ASN A 42 8.89 -19.99 -7.11
C ASN A 42 10.34 -20.26 -7.50
N GLU A 43 10.82 -19.71 -8.61
CA GLU A 43 12.24 -19.77 -8.99
C GLU A 43 13.13 -19.01 -8.02
N ILE A 44 12.72 -17.82 -7.56
CA ILE A 44 13.46 -17.05 -6.54
C ILE A 44 13.58 -17.86 -5.25
N ILE A 45 12.51 -18.50 -4.80
CA ILE A 45 12.52 -19.32 -3.58
C ILE A 45 13.43 -20.54 -3.74
N LYS A 46 13.37 -21.22 -4.90
CA LYS A 46 14.28 -22.32 -5.22
C LYS A 46 15.75 -21.90 -5.21
N ASP A 47 16.04 -20.67 -5.66
CA ASP A 47 17.39 -20.11 -5.67
C ASP A 47 17.88 -19.72 -4.27
N ILE A 48 16.98 -19.29 -3.38
CA ILE A 48 17.30 -18.97 -1.98
C ILE A 48 17.67 -20.25 -1.21
N GLU A 49 16.95 -21.36 -1.39
CA GLU A 49 17.30 -22.62 -0.74
C GLU A 49 16.67 -23.85 -1.41
N ILE A 50 17.38 -24.99 -1.39
CA ILE A 50 17.01 -26.25 -2.10
C ILE A 50 15.84 -26.98 -1.42
N THR A 51 15.52 -26.67 -0.16
CA THR A 51 14.63 -27.50 0.67
C THR A 51 13.17 -27.00 0.65
N THR A 52 12.23 -27.86 0.27
CA THR A 52 10.77 -27.61 0.20
C THR A 52 10.17 -27.05 1.49
N LYS A 53 10.80 -27.32 2.64
CA LYS A 53 10.34 -26.85 3.97
C LYS A 53 10.40 -25.33 4.16
N VAL A 54 11.23 -24.62 3.39
CA VAL A 54 11.38 -23.15 3.52
C VAL A 54 10.37 -22.42 2.64
N MET A 55 10.01 -23.00 1.49
CA MET A 55 8.94 -22.49 0.62
C MET A 55 7.61 -22.35 1.39
N ILE A 56 7.27 -23.37 2.19
CA ILE A 56 6.10 -23.38 3.06
C ILE A 56 6.13 -22.24 4.11
N LYS A 57 7.30 -21.74 4.47
CA LYS A 57 7.44 -20.63 5.45
C LYS A 57 7.48 -19.25 4.80
N ILE A 58 7.90 -19.15 3.54
CA ILE A 58 8.10 -17.87 2.84
C ILE A 58 6.83 -17.46 2.08
N LEU A 59 6.23 -18.37 1.30
CA LEU A 59 5.06 -18.06 0.47
C LEU A 59 3.90 -17.48 1.29
N PRO A 60 3.54 -18.00 2.49
CA PRO A 60 2.48 -17.42 3.32
C PRO A 60 2.76 -15.99 3.80
N LYS A 61 4.01 -15.54 3.75
CA LYS A 61 4.42 -14.19 4.17
C LYS A 61 4.41 -13.19 3.00
N VAL A 62 4.24 -13.65 1.77
CA VAL A 62 4.09 -12.77 0.61
C VAL A 62 2.72 -12.10 0.71
N LYS A 63 2.73 -10.82 1.07
CA LYS A 63 1.49 -10.06 1.28
C LYS A 63 0.91 -9.47 0.01
N SER A 64 1.71 -9.27 -1.04
CA SER A 64 1.30 -8.65 -2.31
C SER A 64 2.42 -8.77 -3.34
N PHE A 65 2.07 -8.82 -4.63
CA PHE A 65 3.02 -8.77 -5.76
C PHE A 65 3.25 -7.35 -6.31
N MET A 66 2.40 -6.38 -5.93
CA MET A 66 2.47 -4.98 -6.38
C MET A 66 2.57 -4.84 -7.90
N THR A 67 1.80 -5.63 -8.65
CA THR A 67 1.78 -5.55 -10.12
C THR A 67 1.18 -4.23 -10.61
N ASP A 68 1.51 -3.86 -11.85
CA ASP A 68 1.04 -2.64 -12.51
C ASP A 68 -0.48 -2.65 -12.81
N ARG A 69 -1.09 -3.85 -12.84
CA ARG A 69 -2.52 -4.05 -13.15
C ARG A 69 -3.23 -4.83 -12.03
N SER A 70 -4.33 -4.29 -11.50
CA SER A 70 -5.12 -4.93 -10.43
C SER A 70 -5.62 -6.33 -10.80
N ALA A 71 -6.01 -6.52 -12.06
CA ALA A 71 -6.48 -7.82 -12.54
C ALA A 71 -5.35 -8.87 -12.49
N THR A 72 -4.12 -8.46 -12.81
CA THR A 72 -2.93 -9.30 -12.71
C THR A 72 -2.60 -9.59 -11.26
N GLU A 73 -2.63 -8.58 -10.38
CA GLU A 73 -2.42 -8.72 -8.93
C GLU A 73 -3.38 -9.75 -8.34
N HIS A 74 -4.68 -9.58 -8.64
CA HIS A 74 -5.72 -10.45 -8.10
C HIS A 74 -5.54 -11.88 -8.57
N LYS A 75 -5.27 -12.08 -9.86
CA LYS A 75 -5.02 -13.41 -10.43
C LYS A 75 -3.73 -14.04 -9.89
N ALA A 76 -2.68 -13.26 -9.66
CA ALA A 76 -1.44 -13.74 -9.06
C ALA A 76 -1.67 -14.19 -7.61
N ASN A 77 -2.43 -13.41 -6.83
CA ASN A 77 -2.82 -13.76 -5.47
C ASN A 77 -3.69 -15.02 -5.43
N THR A 78 -4.66 -15.18 -6.35
CA THR A 78 -5.46 -16.41 -6.44
C THR A 78 -4.61 -17.64 -6.74
N LEU A 79 -3.68 -17.53 -7.71
CA LEU A 79 -2.76 -18.62 -8.05
C LEU A 79 -1.83 -18.97 -6.88
N LEU A 80 -1.32 -17.96 -6.18
CA LEU A 80 -0.48 -18.14 -5.00
C LEU A 80 -1.26 -18.84 -3.87
N SER A 81 -2.50 -18.41 -3.59
CA SER A 81 -3.35 -19.04 -2.57
C SER A 81 -3.69 -20.50 -2.92
N ALA A 82 -3.88 -20.81 -4.20
CA ALA A 82 -4.08 -22.19 -4.66
C ALA A 82 -2.83 -23.06 -4.46
N GLU A 83 -1.62 -22.52 -4.68
CA GLU A 83 -0.37 -23.25 -4.46
C GLU A 83 -0.05 -23.49 -2.98
N ILE A 84 -0.53 -22.62 -2.08
CA ILE A 84 -0.21 -22.70 -0.64
C ILE A 84 -0.98 -23.81 0.08
N HIS A 85 -2.09 -24.33 -0.47
CA HIS A 85 -2.85 -25.53 -0.04
C HIS A 85 -2.61 -25.99 1.42
N ASP A 86 -2.89 -25.11 2.38
CA ASP A 86 -2.81 -25.43 3.81
C ASP A 86 -4.15 -25.07 4.41
N GLU A 87 -4.98 -26.09 4.67
CA GLU A 87 -6.37 -25.97 5.16
C GLU A 87 -6.46 -25.20 6.49
N ASN A 88 -5.34 -24.99 7.18
CA ASN A 88 -5.26 -24.32 8.47
C ASN A 88 -4.68 -22.90 8.42
N ASN A 89 -4.17 -22.42 7.27
CA ASN A 89 -3.50 -21.12 7.18
C ASN A 89 -4.30 -20.13 6.33
N ASN A 90 -5.00 -19.24 7.02
CA ASN A 90 -5.70 -18.11 6.43
C ASN A 90 -4.67 -17.07 5.94
N THR A 91 -4.10 -17.29 4.75
CA THR A 91 -3.13 -16.36 4.16
C THR A 91 -3.87 -15.13 3.64
N GLU A 92 -3.88 -14.07 4.45
CA GLU A 92 -4.35 -12.75 4.03
C GLU A 92 -3.36 -12.13 3.02
N THR A 93 -3.50 -12.50 1.75
CA THR A 93 -2.87 -11.78 0.64
C THR A 93 -3.62 -10.45 0.46
N HIS A 94 -2.93 -9.34 0.68
CA HIS A 94 -3.46 -8.01 0.44
C HIS A 94 -3.30 -7.68 -1.04
N ASN A 95 -4.39 -7.24 -1.67
CA ASN A 95 -4.29 -6.67 -3.01
C ASN A 95 -3.68 -5.26 -2.85
N PHE A 96 -2.42 -5.07 -3.25
CA PHE A 96 -1.85 -3.73 -3.32
C PHE A 96 -2.51 -2.96 -4.46
N LYS A 97 -2.74 -1.67 -4.21
CA LYS A 97 -3.50 -0.77 -5.08
C LYS A 97 -2.73 0.56 -5.15
N CYS A 98 -1.89 0.74 -6.17
CA CYS A 98 -1.28 2.04 -6.48
C CYS A 98 -2.37 3.13 -6.69
N ALA A 99 -2.03 4.43 -6.70
CA ALA A 99 -3.01 5.52 -6.80
C ALA A 99 -3.91 5.50 -8.06
N VAL A 100 -3.51 4.78 -9.11
CA VAL A 100 -4.33 4.50 -10.32
C VAL A 100 -5.35 3.38 -10.08
N HIS A 101 -5.08 2.45 -9.15
CA HIS A 101 -5.98 1.36 -8.82
C HIS A 101 -7.29 1.76 -8.14
N PRO A 102 -7.38 2.83 -7.31
CA PRO A 102 -8.65 3.41 -6.93
C PRO A 102 -9.49 3.83 -8.13
N LEU A 103 -8.89 4.41 -9.19
CA LEU A 103 -9.61 4.79 -10.40
C LEU A 103 -10.03 3.56 -11.24
N LEU A 104 -9.19 2.53 -11.31
CA LEU A 104 -9.54 1.27 -11.96
C LEU A 104 -10.61 0.50 -11.18
N GLN A 105 -10.53 0.48 -9.85
CA GLN A 105 -11.55 -0.15 -9.00
C GLN A 105 -12.85 0.62 -8.99
N PHE A 106 -12.73 1.94 -9.08
CA PHE A 106 -13.85 2.79 -9.33
C PHE A 106 -14.54 2.38 -10.62
N SER A 107 -13.80 2.29 -11.73
CA SER A 107 -14.31 1.74 -13.00
C SER A 107 -14.92 0.35 -12.83
N ASP A 108 -14.24 -0.59 -12.17
CA ASP A 108 -14.71 -1.96 -11.97
C ASP A 108 -16.01 -2.02 -11.16
N VAL A 109 -16.15 -1.16 -10.15
CA VAL A 109 -17.38 -1.05 -9.34
C VAL A 109 -18.52 -0.49 -10.19
N CYS A 110 -18.26 0.53 -11.04
CA CYS A 110 -19.24 1.02 -12.00
C CYS A 110 -19.72 -0.10 -12.90
N THR A 111 -18.78 -0.81 -13.54
CA THR A 111 -19.08 -1.90 -14.47
C THR A 111 -19.87 -3.01 -13.78
N LYS A 112 -19.51 -3.39 -12.54
CA LYS A 112 -20.26 -4.39 -11.78
C LYS A 112 -21.67 -3.95 -11.43
N GLN A 113 -21.87 -2.67 -11.08
CA GLN A 113 -23.22 -2.17 -10.80
C GLN A 113 -24.06 -2.08 -12.07
N ILE A 114 -23.47 -1.65 -13.19
CA ILE A 114 -24.11 -1.68 -14.51
C ILE A 114 -24.55 -3.11 -14.84
N VAL A 115 -23.66 -4.11 -14.75
CA VAL A 115 -23.98 -5.52 -15.00
C VAL A 115 -25.05 -6.07 -14.07
N LYS A 116 -25.05 -5.66 -12.80
CA LYS A 116 -26.09 -6.06 -11.85
C LYS A 116 -27.44 -5.48 -12.24
N LEU A 117 -27.45 -4.21 -12.62
CA LEU A 117 -28.65 -3.48 -13.03
C LEU A 117 -29.21 -4.01 -14.36
N GLU A 118 -28.35 -4.39 -15.31
CA GLU A 118 -28.72 -5.12 -16.53
C GLU A 118 -29.47 -6.41 -16.22
N LYS A 119 -28.94 -7.21 -15.28
CA LYS A 119 -29.57 -8.46 -14.84
C LYS A 119 -30.89 -8.22 -14.11
N ASP A 120 -30.94 -7.25 -13.21
CA ASP A 120 -32.11 -6.93 -12.41
C ASP A 120 -33.26 -6.34 -13.25
N LYS A 121 -32.94 -5.73 -14.39
CA LYS A 121 -33.92 -5.10 -15.29
C LYS A 121 -34.13 -5.82 -16.62
N THR A 122 -33.40 -6.92 -16.88
CA THR A 122 -33.45 -7.65 -18.16
C THR A 122 -33.13 -6.77 -19.37
N VAL A 123 -32.22 -5.80 -19.20
CA VAL A 123 -31.72 -4.92 -20.27
C VAL A 123 -30.27 -5.31 -20.57
N ASN A 124 -29.89 -5.39 -21.84
CA ASN A 124 -28.51 -5.63 -22.27
C ASN A 124 -27.92 -4.30 -22.77
N ILE A 125 -26.99 -3.70 -22.03
CA ILE A 125 -26.34 -2.43 -22.38
C ILE A 125 -25.02 -2.79 -23.05
N ASP A 126 -25.09 -3.27 -24.29
CA ASP A 126 -23.89 -3.55 -25.06
C ASP A 126 -23.24 -2.20 -25.46
N GLY A 127 -22.24 -1.79 -24.67
CA GLY A 127 -21.68 -0.44 -24.63
C GLY A 127 -20.85 0.00 -25.83
N SER A 128 -20.87 -0.75 -26.95
CA SER A 128 -20.12 -0.39 -28.15
C SER A 128 -20.92 0.48 -29.14
N GLU A 129 -22.24 0.35 -29.18
CA GLU A 129 -23.08 1.18 -30.08
C GLU A 129 -23.72 2.37 -29.36
N ILE A 130 -24.06 2.26 -28.07
CA ILE A 130 -24.81 3.29 -27.33
C ILE A 130 -23.95 4.51 -26.97
N CYS A 131 -22.67 4.31 -26.63
CA CYS A 131 -21.76 5.41 -26.28
C CYS A 131 -21.36 6.25 -27.50
N ILE A 132 -21.43 5.69 -28.71
CA ILE A 132 -21.17 6.40 -29.98
C ILE A 132 -22.46 7.10 -30.47
N ALA A 133 -23.64 6.54 -30.14
CA ALA A 133 -24.93 7.09 -30.55
C ALA A 133 -25.52 8.16 -29.63
N ASN A 134 -25.13 8.23 -28.34
CA ASN A 134 -25.71 9.17 -27.37
C ASN A 134 -24.66 9.79 -26.44
N PRO A 135 -23.97 10.88 -26.86
CA PRO A 135 -23.03 11.64 -26.03
C PRO A 135 -23.69 12.42 -24.86
N GLU A 136 -25.00 12.31 -24.67
CA GLU A 136 -25.80 13.02 -23.65
C GLU A 136 -25.79 12.34 -22.26
N LEU A 137 -25.10 11.21 -22.12
CA LEU A 137 -25.03 10.43 -20.87
C LEU A 137 -23.94 10.95 -19.92
N VAL A 138 -24.10 12.16 -19.40
CA VAL A 138 -23.26 12.65 -18.28
C VAL A 138 -24.08 13.54 -17.32
N LEU A 139 -24.35 12.99 -16.13
CA LEU A 139 -24.60 13.62 -14.82
C LEU A 139 -25.53 14.87 -14.72
N THR A 140 -26.77 14.66 -14.26
CA THR A 140 -27.60 15.58 -13.43
C THR A 140 -28.47 14.70 -12.49
N GLU A 141 -29.06 15.08 -11.35
CA GLU A 141 -29.60 16.30 -10.73
C GLU A 141 -29.28 16.27 -9.22
N ASN A 142 -28.96 17.42 -8.61
CA ASN A 142 -29.23 17.77 -7.19
C ASN A 142 -28.59 19.11 -6.73
N GLY A 143 -28.07 19.94 -7.63
CA GLY A 143 -27.42 21.20 -7.22
C GLY A 143 -26.21 21.00 -6.31
N ILE A 144 -25.63 19.80 -6.30
CA ILE A 144 -24.40 19.51 -5.56
C ILE A 144 -23.24 20.02 -6.43
N LYS A 145 -22.64 21.15 -6.05
CA LYS A 145 -21.32 21.55 -6.55
C LYS A 145 -20.31 20.46 -6.16
N LEU A 146 -20.01 19.54 -7.08
CA LEU A 146 -19.04 18.45 -6.88
C LEU A 146 -17.62 18.97 -6.67
N PHE A 147 -17.35 20.19 -7.14
CA PHE A 147 -16.10 20.91 -6.97
C PHE A 147 -16.39 22.30 -6.40
N TYR A 148 -15.84 22.61 -5.23
CA TYR A 148 -15.76 23.97 -4.72
C TYR A 148 -14.57 24.65 -5.39
N GLY A 149 -14.83 25.57 -6.30
CA GLY A 149 -13.83 26.38 -7.01
C GLY A 149 -14.47 27.67 -7.53
N PRO A 150 -13.67 28.67 -7.94
CA PRO A 150 -14.20 29.87 -8.58
C PRO A 150 -15.11 29.44 -9.73
N ASP A 151 -16.27 30.10 -9.87
CA ASP A 151 -17.21 29.81 -10.94
C ASP A 151 -16.42 29.79 -12.24
N PHE A 152 -16.27 28.59 -12.82
CA PHE A 152 -15.64 28.45 -14.12
C PHE A 152 -16.49 29.29 -15.08
N PRO A 153 -15.88 30.07 -15.99
CA PRO A 153 -16.67 30.75 -17.02
C PRO A 153 -17.53 29.69 -17.69
N ASP A 154 -18.81 30.01 -17.94
CA ASP A 154 -19.78 29.13 -18.59
C ASP A 154 -19.16 28.58 -19.89
N ASP A 155 -18.55 27.41 -19.79
CA ASP A 155 -18.02 26.69 -20.93
C ASP A 155 -19.20 26.01 -21.61
N ASP A 156 -19.22 26.01 -22.93
CA ASP A 156 -20.20 25.29 -23.74
C ASP A 156 -20.30 23.83 -23.28
N ILE A 157 -19.19 23.22 -22.86
CA ILE A 157 -19.16 21.87 -22.28
C ILE A 157 -19.88 21.82 -20.94
N TYR A 158 -19.63 22.77 -20.03
CA TYR A 158 -20.29 22.81 -18.72
C TYR A 158 -21.82 23.02 -18.86
N SER A 159 -22.20 23.94 -19.73
CA SER A 159 -23.60 24.25 -20.05
C SER A 159 -24.30 23.07 -20.74
N TYR A 160 -23.60 22.36 -21.60
CA TYR A 160 -24.10 21.16 -22.28
C TYR A 160 -24.29 19.99 -21.32
N LEU A 161 -23.32 19.73 -20.43
CA LEU A 161 -23.38 18.64 -19.44
C LEU A 161 -24.48 18.84 -18.39
N LEU A 162 -24.81 20.09 -18.05
CA LEU A 162 -25.86 20.41 -17.07
C LEU A 162 -27.24 20.68 -17.69
N LYS A 163 -27.37 20.53 -19.02
CA LYS A 163 -28.65 20.72 -19.69
C LYS A 163 -29.65 19.67 -19.20
N PRO A 164 -30.90 20.05 -18.86
CA PRO A 164 -31.92 19.11 -18.43
C PRO A 164 -32.15 18.05 -19.51
N CYS A 165 -31.81 16.81 -19.19
CA CYS A 165 -31.99 15.65 -20.04
C CYS A 165 -33.12 14.81 -19.45
N ASN A 166 -34.06 14.36 -20.29
CA ASN A 166 -35.07 13.38 -19.89
C ASN A 166 -34.41 12.00 -19.77
N LEU A 167 -33.60 11.83 -18.72
CA LEU A 167 -32.99 10.55 -18.39
C LEU A 167 -34.10 9.59 -17.97
N ASP A 168 -34.03 8.37 -18.51
CA ASP A 168 -34.92 7.31 -18.07
C ASP A 168 -34.73 7.04 -16.56
N TYR A 169 -35.79 6.54 -15.92
CA TYR A 169 -35.79 6.29 -14.47
C TYR A 169 -34.65 5.38 -14.03
N PHE A 170 -34.23 4.48 -14.92
CA PHE A 170 -33.15 3.54 -14.69
C PHE A 170 -31.79 4.24 -14.60
N THR A 171 -31.46 5.07 -15.57
CA THR A 171 -30.22 5.87 -15.63
C THR A 171 -30.12 6.81 -14.43
N LYS A 172 -31.24 7.40 -14.01
CA LYS A 172 -31.27 8.20 -12.76
C LYS A 172 -30.86 7.36 -11.54
N ASP A 173 -31.37 6.13 -11.41
CA ASP A 173 -31.02 5.24 -10.29
C ASP A 173 -29.53 4.82 -10.32
N ILE A 174 -28.96 4.60 -11.52
CA ILE A 174 -27.53 4.33 -11.68
C ILE A 174 -26.68 5.51 -11.20
N ILE A 175 -26.99 6.71 -11.69
CA ILE A 175 -26.25 7.93 -11.37
C ILE A 175 -26.30 8.20 -9.87
N VAL A 176 -27.46 8.06 -9.22
CA VAL A 176 -27.60 8.29 -7.78
C VAL A 176 -26.73 7.33 -6.97
N LYS A 177 -26.75 6.03 -7.30
CA LYS A 177 -25.91 5.02 -6.63
C LYS A 177 -24.42 5.30 -6.85
N PHE A 178 -24.07 5.70 -8.06
CA PHE A 178 -22.71 6.03 -8.44
C PHE A 178 -22.17 7.25 -7.68
N CYS A 179 -22.95 8.34 -7.65
CA CYS A 179 -22.62 9.56 -6.90
C CYS A 179 -22.51 9.30 -5.40
N PHE A 180 -23.34 8.40 -4.84
CA PHE A 180 -23.24 8.02 -3.44
C PHE A 180 -21.90 7.34 -3.11
N GLU A 181 -21.50 6.35 -3.89
CA GLU A 181 -20.22 5.66 -3.69
C GLU A 181 -19.02 6.58 -3.91
N LEU A 182 -19.09 7.46 -4.93
CA LEU A 182 -18.13 8.54 -5.15
C LEU A 182 -17.94 9.37 -3.88
N LYS A 183 -19.06 9.85 -3.31
CA LYS A 183 -19.05 10.66 -2.09
C LYS A 183 -18.37 9.93 -0.94
N VAL A 184 -18.70 8.66 -0.69
CA VAL A 184 -18.10 7.88 0.40
C VAL A 184 -16.59 7.75 0.24
N LYS A 185 -16.12 7.51 -0.99
CA LYS A 185 -14.68 7.37 -1.27
C LYS A 185 -13.93 8.68 -1.20
N CYS A 186 -14.48 9.76 -1.73
CA CYS A 186 -13.92 11.10 -1.57
C CYS A 186 -13.81 11.47 -0.07
N MET A 187 -14.83 11.19 0.73
CA MET A 187 -14.78 11.44 2.18
C MET A 187 -13.68 10.64 2.89
N GLN A 188 -13.38 9.42 2.43
CA GLN A 188 -12.28 8.62 2.98
C GLN A 188 -10.90 9.15 2.56
N LEU A 189 -10.73 9.48 1.28
CA LEU A 189 -9.46 9.96 0.73
C LEU A 189 -9.09 11.35 1.26
N PHE A 190 -10.08 12.22 1.38
CA PHE A 190 -9.89 13.59 1.83
C PHE A 190 -10.24 13.76 3.31
N LYS A 191 -10.31 12.68 4.10
CA LYS A 191 -10.72 12.71 5.51
C LYS A 191 -10.02 13.79 6.32
N ASP A 192 -8.72 13.98 6.10
CA ASP A 192 -7.92 14.98 6.82
C ASP A 192 -8.20 16.42 6.36
N PHE A 193 -8.82 16.61 5.20
CA PHE A 193 -9.24 17.90 4.65
C PHE A 193 -10.75 18.14 4.76
N MET A 194 -11.53 17.22 5.33
CA MET A 194 -12.96 17.38 5.61
C MET A 194 -13.18 18.17 6.91
N PRO A 195 -14.40 18.70 7.21
CA PRO A 195 -14.65 19.52 8.41
C PRO A 195 -14.16 18.98 9.77
N THR A 196 -13.99 17.67 9.89
CA THR A 196 -13.45 16.99 11.09
C THR A 196 -11.96 16.64 10.99
N GLY A 197 -11.31 17.03 9.90
CA GLY A 197 -9.96 16.67 9.51
C GLY A 197 -8.92 17.66 10.01
N LYS A 198 -7.70 17.17 10.22
CA LYS A 198 -6.57 17.96 10.77
C LYS A 198 -6.22 19.19 9.94
N TYR A 199 -6.49 19.17 8.63
CA TYR A 199 -6.07 20.18 7.66
C TYR A 199 -7.23 21.00 7.08
N TYR A 200 -8.46 20.85 7.60
CA TYR A 200 -9.61 21.61 7.09
C TYR A 200 -9.59 23.09 7.48
N ALA A 201 -9.18 23.38 8.72
CA ALA A 201 -8.98 24.73 9.22
C ALA A 201 -7.61 24.80 9.90
N PRO A 202 -6.50 24.82 9.12
CA PRO A 202 -5.16 24.78 9.68
C PRO A 202 -4.90 26.04 10.52
N ASN A 203 -4.31 25.85 11.70
CA ASN A 203 -3.84 26.96 12.52
C ASN A 203 -2.56 27.59 11.91
N ASP A 204 -2.16 28.75 12.44
CA ASP A 204 -0.97 29.48 11.94
C ASP A 204 0.33 28.66 12.01
N GLU A 205 0.41 27.72 12.96
CA GLU A 205 1.53 26.80 13.08
C GLU A 205 1.60 25.84 11.88
N ILE A 206 0.51 25.17 11.55
CA ILE A 206 0.42 24.29 10.37
C ILE A 206 0.66 25.08 9.09
N LEU A 207 0.06 26.28 8.98
CA LEU A 207 0.31 27.16 7.84
C LEU A 207 1.78 27.52 7.71
N ASN A 208 2.47 27.85 8.81
CA ASN A 208 3.89 28.15 8.80
C ASN A 208 4.76 26.95 8.41
N ILE A 209 4.42 25.73 8.85
CA ILE A 209 5.11 24.51 8.43
C ILE A 209 4.91 24.30 6.91
N CYS A 210 3.67 24.42 6.45
CA CYS A 210 3.28 24.16 5.06
C CYS A 210 3.71 25.28 4.09
N LYS A 211 4.09 26.47 4.54
CA LYS A 211 4.65 27.54 3.68
C LYS A 211 5.87 27.08 2.89
N SER A 212 6.62 26.12 3.42
CA SER A 212 7.79 25.54 2.75
C SER A 212 7.42 24.49 1.70
N CYS A 213 6.18 24.01 1.70
CA CYS A 213 5.71 23.01 0.74
C CYS A 213 5.34 23.68 -0.59
N PRO A 214 5.81 23.16 -1.72
CA PRO A 214 5.39 23.65 -3.03
C PRO A 214 3.88 23.39 -3.22
N SER A 215 3.19 24.32 -3.87
CA SER A 215 1.75 24.22 -4.15
C SER A 215 1.40 23.15 -5.18
N ASN A 216 2.41 22.60 -5.86
CA ASN A 216 2.29 21.51 -6.82
C ASN A 216 3.40 20.48 -6.62
N ASN A 217 3.18 19.30 -7.18
CA ASN A 217 4.09 18.17 -7.14
C ASN A 217 5.19 18.22 -8.22
N ILE A 218 5.26 19.29 -9.03
CA ILE A 218 6.18 19.40 -10.18
C ILE A 218 7.64 19.23 -9.75
N SER A 219 8.01 19.74 -8.58
CA SER A 219 9.37 19.60 -8.04
C SER A 219 9.74 18.13 -7.78
N VAL A 220 8.79 17.36 -7.24
CA VAL A 220 8.95 15.92 -6.97
C VAL A 220 8.99 15.15 -8.28
N GLU A 221 8.11 15.45 -9.23
CA GLU A 221 8.10 14.80 -10.55
C GLU A 221 9.42 15.02 -11.29
N ARG A 222 9.95 16.25 -11.28
CA ARG A 222 11.27 16.56 -11.86
C ARG A 222 12.39 15.81 -11.15
N LEU A 223 12.32 15.65 -9.82
CA LEU A 223 13.29 14.90 -9.05
C LEU A 223 13.27 13.41 -9.44
N MET A 224 12.08 12.83 -9.56
CA MET A 224 11.88 11.44 -9.99
C MET A 224 12.39 11.22 -11.40
N ALA A 225 12.06 12.12 -12.35
CA ALA A 225 12.59 12.03 -13.70
C ALA A 225 14.14 12.08 -13.74
N LYS A 226 14.77 12.91 -12.90
CA LYS A 226 16.24 12.93 -12.77
C LYS A 226 16.79 11.61 -12.20
N MET A 227 16.10 11.04 -11.22
CA MET A 227 16.46 9.74 -10.63
C MET A 227 16.32 8.60 -11.65
N ASP A 228 15.20 8.55 -12.38
CA ASP A 228 14.97 7.59 -13.45
C ASP A 228 16.08 7.67 -14.51
N ASN A 229 16.43 8.90 -14.92
CA ASN A 229 17.52 9.11 -15.87
C ASN A 229 18.88 8.65 -15.31
N CYS A 230 19.13 8.79 -14.01
CA CYS A 230 20.34 8.24 -13.37
C CYS A 230 20.33 6.70 -13.35
N ILE A 231 19.18 6.08 -13.10
CA ILE A 231 19.04 4.62 -13.10
C ILE A 231 19.32 4.05 -14.50
N VAL A 232 18.78 4.69 -15.54
CA VAL A 232 18.95 4.25 -16.93
C VAL A 232 20.39 4.43 -17.40
N ASN A 233 21.00 5.60 -17.17
CA ASN A 233 22.32 5.91 -17.72
C ASN A 233 23.49 5.44 -16.86
N ALA A 234 23.26 5.23 -15.56
CA ALA A 234 24.29 4.82 -14.61
C ALA A 234 23.78 3.74 -13.65
N PRO A 235 23.43 2.54 -14.16
CA PRO A 235 22.82 1.47 -13.36
C PRO A 235 23.75 0.92 -12.27
N THR A 236 25.04 1.18 -12.35
CA THR A 236 26.04 0.80 -11.33
C THR A 236 26.05 1.76 -10.14
N TYR A 237 25.36 2.90 -10.20
CA TYR A 237 25.28 3.81 -9.07
C TYR A 237 24.48 3.19 -7.93
N ASN A 238 24.97 3.36 -6.71
CA ASN A 238 24.14 3.11 -5.54
C ASN A 238 23.22 4.31 -5.26
N THR A 239 22.16 4.10 -4.48
CA THR A 239 21.17 5.14 -4.14
C THR A 239 21.83 6.40 -3.59
N ASN A 240 22.79 6.27 -2.66
CA ASN A 240 23.49 7.42 -2.09
C ASN A 240 24.25 8.24 -3.14
N SER A 241 24.82 7.57 -4.14
CA SER A 241 25.56 8.23 -5.23
C SER A 241 24.60 8.97 -6.16
N MET A 242 23.46 8.35 -6.50
CA MET A 242 22.41 9.02 -7.28
C MET A 242 21.88 10.25 -6.55
N GLU A 243 21.52 10.10 -5.27
CA GLU A 243 21.04 11.20 -4.43
C GLU A 243 22.08 12.32 -4.32
N SER A 244 23.35 11.99 -4.10
CA SER A 244 24.43 12.97 -4.01
C SER A 244 24.58 13.77 -5.30
N VAL A 245 24.53 13.11 -6.46
CA VAL A 245 24.61 13.77 -7.77
C VAL A 245 23.41 14.68 -8.00
N ILE A 246 22.21 14.22 -7.66
CA ILE A 246 20.99 15.00 -7.81
C ILE A 246 21.01 16.22 -6.89
N MET A 247 21.42 16.06 -5.63
CA MET A 247 21.58 17.15 -4.67
C MET A 247 22.64 18.15 -5.12
N PHE A 248 23.81 17.67 -5.56
CA PHE A 248 24.89 18.52 -6.04
C PHE A 248 24.45 19.41 -7.21
N LYS A 249 23.64 18.86 -8.12
CA LYS A 249 23.05 19.60 -9.24
C LYS A 249 21.94 20.56 -8.80
N ASN A 250 21.00 20.11 -7.97
CA ASN A 250 19.84 20.92 -7.57
C ASN A 250 20.22 22.09 -6.65
N ASN A 251 21.29 21.95 -5.88
CA ASN A 251 21.75 22.99 -4.94
C ASN A 251 22.76 23.95 -5.57
N ASN A 252 22.98 23.88 -6.89
CA ASN A 252 24.00 24.66 -7.60
C ASN A 252 25.38 24.60 -6.94
N THR A 253 25.73 23.43 -6.37
CA THR A 253 26.95 23.27 -5.57
C THR A 253 28.20 23.51 -6.42
N GLN A 254 28.15 23.17 -7.71
CA GLN A 254 29.22 23.47 -8.65
C GLN A 254 29.46 24.98 -8.81
N GLU A 255 28.41 25.76 -9.04
CA GLU A 255 28.52 27.22 -9.18
C GLU A 255 28.99 27.87 -7.87
N TRP A 256 28.53 27.35 -6.73
CA TRP A 256 28.99 27.79 -5.42
C TRP A 256 30.48 27.52 -5.22
N LEU A 257 30.99 26.34 -5.65
CA LEU A 257 32.42 26.02 -5.60
C LEU A 257 33.23 26.93 -6.53
N HIS A 258 32.76 27.22 -7.74
CA HIS A 258 33.46 28.11 -8.67
C HIS A 258 33.60 29.56 -8.17
N LYS A 259 32.78 30.00 -7.21
CA LYS A 259 32.89 31.32 -6.57
C LYS A 259 33.95 31.36 -5.46
N LYS A 260 34.53 30.22 -5.09
CA LYS A 260 35.58 30.10 -4.06
C LYS A 260 36.97 30.19 -4.69
N THR A 261 37.95 30.54 -3.87
CA THR A 261 39.35 30.48 -4.30
C THR A 261 39.80 29.02 -4.48
N ASP A 262 40.87 28.80 -5.23
CA ASP A 262 41.42 27.45 -5.45
C ASP A 262 41.87 26.79 -4.13
N ALA A 263 42.41 27.58 -3.21
CA ALA A 263 42.81 27.13 -1.87
C ALA A 263 41.60 26.63 -1.06
N GLU A 264 40.55 27.45 -0.97
CA GLU A 264 39.30 27.08 -0.27
C GLU A 264 38.63 25.86 -0.92
N THR A 265 38.57 25.81 -2.25
CA THR A 265 37.98 24.69 -2.98
C THR A 265 38.71 23.38 -2.68
N THR A 266 40.05 23.42 -2.68
CA THR A 266 40.89 22.27 -2.36
C THR A 266 40.66 21.81 -0.91
N GLU A 267 40.58 22.76 0.03
CA GLU A 267 40.29 22.47 1.44
C GLU A 267 38.91 21.84 1.62
N ILE A 268 37.86 22.39 0.99
CA ILE A 268 36.49 21.87 1.04
C ILE A 268 36.44 20.44 0.50
N ILE A 269 37.07 20.18 -0.66
CA ILE A 269 37.09 18.84 -1.27
C ILE A 269 37.88 17.86 -0.39
N ALA A 270 39.01 18.26 0.17
CA ALA A 270 39.80 17.43 1.07
C ALA A 270 39.01 17.07 2.35
N ASN A 271 38.31 18.04 2.92
CA ASN A 271 37.45 17.83 4.08
C ASN A 271 36.27 16.89 3.74
N ALA A 272 35.59 17.11 2.61
CA ALA A 272 34.50 16.26 2.16
C ALA A 272 34.95 14.80 1.95
N ARG A 273 36.14 14.56 1.38
CA ARG A 273 36.73 13.22 1.23
C ARG A 273 36.98 12.56 2.59
N THR A 274 37.53 13.32 3.53
CA THR A 274 37.82 12.82 4.89
C THR A 274 36.54 12.46 5.63
N GLN A 275 35.53 13.34 5.57
CA GLN A 275 34.22 13.10 6.17
C GLN A 275 33.49 11.93 5.53
N ASN A 276 33.58 11.77 4.21
CA ASN A 276 32.97 10.63 3.51
C ASN A 276 33.55 9.29 3.98
N ASN A 277 34.86 9.21 4.21
CA ASN A 277 35.48 7.99 4.75
C ASN A 277 34.93 7.65 6.15
N LYS A 278 34.80 8.66 7.01
CA LYS A 278 34.19 8.49 8.34
C LYS A 278 32.73 8.06 8.22
N PHE A 279 31.95 8.73 7.39
CA PHE A 279 30.54 8.42 7.14
C PHE A 279 30.35 6.99 6.61
N LEU A 280 31.18 6.52 5.67
CA LEU A 280 31.13 5.15 5.16
C LEU A 280 31.46 4.12 6.25
N SER A 281 32.43 4.43 7.12
CA SER A 281 32.75 3.61 8.29
C SER A 281 31.56 3.55 9.26
N ASP A 282 30.95 4.69 9.56
CA ASP A 282 29.80 4.80 10.46
C ASP A 282 28.58 4.07 9.90
N ILE A 283 28.30 4.20 8.60
CA ILE A 283 27.26 3.40 7.93
C ILE A 283 27.57 1.91 8.10
N LYS A 284 28.79 1.47 7.82
CA LYS A 284 29.16 0.05 7.92
C LYS A 284 28.99 -0.47 9.35
N CYS A 285 29.39 0.33 10.34
CA CYS A 285 29.19 0.01 11.75
C CYS A 285 27.70 -0.11 12.08
N ARG A 286 26.93 0.94 11.73
CA ARG A 286 25.48 0.98 11.90
C ARG A 286 24.85 -0.26 11.29
N LYS A 287 25.14 -0.62 10.03
CA LYS A 287 24.60 -1.81 9.34
C LYS A 287 24.81 -3.11 10.16
N LYS A 288 25.98 -3.28 10.77
CA LYS A 288 26.26 -4.44 11.64
C LYS A 288 25.41 -4.41 12.90
N ASP A 289 25.26 -3.25 13.54
CA ASP A 289 24.42 -3.11 14.73
C ASP A 289 22.97 -3.46 14.42
N LEU A 290 22.44 -3.01 13.26
CA LEU A 290 21.07 -3.34 12.86
C LEU A 290 20.92 -4.82 12.66
N PHE A 291 21.89 -5.44 11.99
CA PHE A 291 21.88 -6.87 11.77
C PHE A 291 21.79 -7.62 13.10
N HIS A 292 22.57 -7.25 14.10
CA HIS A 292 22.51 -7.83 15.45
C HIS A 292 21.17 -7.57 16.15
N GLN A 293 20.67 -6.32 16.14
CA GLN A 293 19.37 -5.96 16.72
C GLN A 293 18.21 -6.75 16.09
N ASN A 294 18.30 -6.96 14.79
CA ASN A 294 17.28 -7.64 14.01
C ASN A 294 17.25 -9.14 14.29
N ILE A 295 18.43 -9.77 14.42
CA ILE A 295 18.55 -11.16 14.88
C ILE A 295 17.92 -11.32 16.27
N GLU A 296 18.22 -10.40 17.19
CA GLU A 296 17.69 -10.46 18.55
C GLU A 296 16.16 -10.26 18.57
N THR A 297 15.65 -9.32 17.77
CA THR A 297 14.20 -9.12 17.60
C THR A 297 13.50 -10.38 17.09
N ILE A 298 14.10 -11.10 16.14
CA ILE A 298 13.55 -12.36 15.63
C ILE A 298 13.55 -13.44 16.72
N ARG A 299 14.65 -13.57 17.50
CA ARG A 299 14.72 -14.52 18.62
C ARG A 299 13.63 -14.24 19.67
N GLN A 300 13.45 -12.97 20.05
CA GLN A 300 12.42 -12.58 21.01
C GLN A 300 11.00 -12.90 20.50
N ARG A 301 10.74 -12.72 19.21
CA ARG A 301 9.45 -13.12 18.61
C ARG A 301 9.22 -14.62 18.68
N GLN A 302 10.24 -15.43 18.40
CA GLN A 302 10.15 -16.90 18.51
C GLN A 302 9.88 -17.36 19.95
N ILE A 303 10.55 -16.74 20.94
CA ILE A 303 10.32 -17.02 22.36
C ILE A 303 8.87 -16.64 22.75
N ASN A 304 8.40 -15.46 22.35
CA ASN A 304 7.05 -14.99 22.65
C ASN A 304 5.96 -15.87 22.01
N GLU A 305 6.19 -16.33 20.79
CA GLU A 305 5.29 -17.24 20.08
C GLU A 305 5.22 -18.61 20.76
N SER A 306 6.37 -19.17 21.15
CA SER A 306 6.45 -20.40 21.94
C SER A 306 5.70 -20.26 23.27
N ASN A 307 5.92 -19.17 23.99
CA ASN A 307 5.21 -18.88 25.24
C ASN A 307 3.69 -18.73 25.05
N ARG A 308 3.26 -18.11 23.94
CA ARG A 308 1.84 -17.99 23.60
C ARG A 308 1.22 -19.36 23.33
N GLN A 309 1.92 -20.23 22.61
CA GLN A 309 1.45 -21.59 22.33
C GLN A 309 1.33 -22.42 23.61
N VAL A 310 2.32 -22.32 24.51
CA VAL A 310 2.26 -22.97 25.83
C VAL A 310 1.05 -22.49 26.62
N LYS A 311 0.81 -21.17 26.69
CA LYS A 311 -0.37 -20.60 27.37
C LYS A 311 -1.69 -21.13 26.78
N LEU A 312 -1.79 -21.13 25.46
CA LEU A 312 -3.00 -21.57 24.75
C LEU A 312 -3.27 -23.06 24.96
N ASN A 313 -2.21 -23.89 24.99
CA ASN A 313 -2.31 -25.31 25.33
C ASN A 313 -2.75 -25.53 26.78
N VAL A 314 -2.25 -24.74 27.73
CA VAL A 314 -2.67 -24.78 29.14
C VAL A 314 -4.14 -24.38 29.29
N GLU A 315 -4.57 -23.32 28.61
CA GLU A 315 -5.98 -22.88 28.60
C GLU A 315 -6.90 -23.95 27.99
N MET A 316 -6.50 -24.55 26.87
CA MET A 316 -7.25 -25.62 26.22
C MET A 316 -7.35 -26.87 27.11
N GLN A 317 -6.24 -27.28 27.75
CA GLN A 317 -6.25 -28.40 28.69
C GLN A 317 -7.15 -28.11 29.90
N THR A 318 -7.10 -26.88 30.42
CA THR A 318 -7.98 -26.45 31.52
C THR A 318 -9.45 -26.50 31.09
N ALA A 319 -9.78 -26.05 29.88
CA ALA A 319 -11.13 -26.12 29.34
C ALA A 319 -11.61 -27.57 29.16
N LEU A 320 -10.75 -28.46 28.66
CA LEU A 320 -11.03 -29.89 28.54
C LEU A 320 -11.23 -30.55 29.91
N ASP A 321 -10.43 -30.20 30.91
CA ASP A 321 -10.57 -30.71 32.28
C ASP A 321 -11.90 -30.26 32.91
N VAL A 322 -12.31 -29.01 32.70
CA VAL A 322 -13.62 -28.50 33.14
C VAL A 322 -14.76 -29.22 32.42
N PHE A 323 -14.61 -29.44 31.10
CA PHE A 323 -15.57 -30.17 30.29
C PHE A 323 -15.74 -31.62 30.77
N ASN A 324 -14.63 -32.32 31.03
CA ASN A 324 -14.61 -33.69 31.52
C ASN A 324 -15.17 -33.83 32.95
N ARG A 325 -14.96 -32.85 33.82
CA ARG A 325 -15.53 -32.85 35.19
C ARG A 325 -17.03 -32.54 35.21
N ASN A 326 -17.52 -31.68 34.30
CA ASN A 326 -18.89 -31.19 34.38
C ASN A 326 -19.87 -31.89 33.41
N GLY A 327 -19.39 -32.51 32.32
CA GLY A 327 -20.20 -33.18 31.30
C GLY A 327 -21.10 -32.24 30.48
N ILE A 328 -21.40 -32.61 29.22
CA ILE A 328 -22.20 -31.79 28.27
C ILE A 328 -23.66 -31.58 28.73
N TRP A 329 -24.14 -32.39 29.68
CA TRP A 329 -25.58 -32.53 29.96
C TRP A 329 -26.01 -32.18 31.40
N ASN A 330 -25.16 -31.53 32.19
CA ASN A 330 -25.57 -31.14 33.56
C ASN A 330 -26.30 -29.79 33.66
N THR A 331 -26.60 -29.10 32.55
CA THR A 331 -27.20 -27.76 32.62
C THR A 331 -28.73 -27.71 32.60
N ASP A 332 -29.43 -28.74 32.12
CA ASP A 332 -30.89 -28.62 31.94
C ASP A 332 -31.75 -29.31 33.02
N SER A 333 -31.17 -30.19 33.86
CA SER A 333 -31.93 -30.85 34.93
C SER A 333 -31.58 -30.41 36.36
N LYS A 334 -30.60 -29.52 36.56
CA LYS A 334 -30.19 -29.05 37.92
C LYS A 334 -30.16 -27.54 38.15
N ASN A 335 -30.57 -26.71 37.19
CA ASN A 335 -30.60 -25.24 37.36
C ASN A 335 -32.01 -24.63 37.53
N LYS A 336 -33.00 -25.40 37.99
CA LYS A 336 -34.14 -24.82 38.72
C LYS A 336 -33.71 -24.54 40.16
N GLY A 337 -32.96 -23.46 40.34
CA GLY A 337 -32.63 -22.94 41.66
C GLY A 337 -31.14 -22.75 41.89
N LYS A 338 -30.55 -21.75 41.23
CA LYS A 338 -29.52 -20.91 41.82
C LYS A 338 -29.29 -19.67 40.96
N ASN A 339 -29.75 -18.55 41.51
CA ASN A 339 -29.46 -17.20 41.07
C ASN A 339 -27.98 -17.02 40.71
N LEU A 340 -27.68 -16.62 39.48
CA LEU A 340 -26.47 -15.85 39.18
C LEU A 340 -26.88 -14.50 38.60
N ARG A 341 -26.66 -13.47 39.41
CA ARG A 341 -26.64 -12.06 39.04
C ARG A 341 -25.77 -11.90 37.78
N LYS A 342 -26.40 -11.64 36.63
CA LYS A 342 -25.70 -11.06 35.49
C LYS A 342 -25.36 -9.61 35.86
N SER A 343 -24.10 -9.34 36.17
CA SER A 343 -23.58 -7.98 36.18
C SER A 343 -23.46 -7.51 34.73
N THR A 344 -24.47 -6.78 34.26
CA THR A 344 -24.34 -5.99 33.04
C THR A 344 -23.36 -4.86 33.31
N LYS A 345 -22.17 -4.91 32.67
CA LYS A 345 -21.31 -3.73 32.51
C LYS A 345 -22.12 -2.66 31.79
N LYS A 346 -22.43 -1.56 32.49
CA LYS A 346 -22.96 -0.33 31.90
C LYS A 346 -21.93 0.22 30.91
N GLY A 347 -22.35 0.46 29.67
CA GLY A 347 -21.61 1.28 28.73
C GLY A 347 -21.58 2.74 29.19
N PRO A 348 -20.62 3.56 28.70
CA PRO A 348 -20.54 4.96 29.06
C PRO A 348 -21.70 5.74 28.44
N ASN A 349 -22.43 6.48 29.28
CA ASN A 349 -23.40 7.48 28.86
C ASN A 349 -22.64 8.64 28.20
N TYR A 350 -22.93 8.93 26.95
CA TYR A 350 -22.66 10.25 26.37
C TYR A 350 -23.93 11.08 26.52
N SER A 351 -23.86 12.11 27.37
CA SER A 351 -24.84 13.18 27.44
C SER A 351 -24.62 14.15 26.27
N THR A 352 -25.75 14.57 25.69
CA THR A 352 -25.96 15.59 24.65
C THR A 352 -25.25 16.91 24.90
#